data_AF-A0A6B3N9W4-F1
#
_entry.id   AF-A0A6B3N9W4-F1
#
_cell.length_a   1.000
_cell.length_b   1.000
_cell.length_c   1.000
_cell.angle_alpha   90.00
_cell.angle_beta   90.00
_cell.angle_gamma   90.00
#
_symmetry.space_group_name_H-M   'P 1'
#
loop_
_entity.id
_entity.type
_entity.pdbx_description
1 polymer ?
#
loop_
_entity_poly.entity_id
_entity_poly.type
_entity_poly.pdbx_seq_one_letter_code
_entity_poly.pdbx_strand_id
1 'polypeptide(L)'
;MTTLLRQLKAAFRIESVAVTNNGVQVTWKDGHHSFYHNLWLRDACHCPECFQRDTLSLNSSEGEGHDPLKMPLNPITEAVKVDREGNLDIVWGGQEPGHHSVFDPSWLRVHCQTDPALKQRRKPQLWDSSVSIPHFDYHEVMKDDWALLLWLDKMLELGVVIIDNVPKNRESFQALIERIGPIQERYHPTHIFTLDTANKLAGNIHHAYQYMKRLDNHTDHVSYNVPPRL
;
A
#
# COMPACT_ATOMS: atom_id res chain seq x y z
N MET A 1 5.31 14.24 1.11
CA MET A 1 5.99 12.91 1.31
C MET A 1 7.30 12.98 2.08
N THR A 2 8.13 14.03 1.93
CA THR A 2 9.47 14.13 2.53
C THR A 2 9.49 14.13 4.07
N THR A 3 8.43 14.64 4.71
CA THR A 3 8.31 14.72 6.18
C THR A 3 8.04 13.37 6.83
N LEU A 4 7.20 12.53 6.21
CA LEU A 4 6.79 11.23 6.75
C LEU A 4 7.94 10.21 6.70
N LEU A 5 8.69 10.17 5.59
CA LEU A 5 9.89 9.34 5.44
C LEU A 5 10.99 9.70 6.45
N ARG A 6 11.18 11.01 6.74
CA ARG A 6 12.09 11.45 7.81
C ARG A 6 11.65 11.01 9.20
N GLN A 7 10.34 10.95 9.46
CA GLN A 7 9.80 10.53 10.76
C GLN A 7 10.03 9.04 11.03
N LEU A 8 9.90 8.16 10.02
CA LEU A 8 10.11 6.72 10.19
C LEU A 8 11.58 6.37 10.51
N LYS A 9 12.54 7.05 9.86
CA LYS A 9 13.98 6.87 10.14
C LYS A 9 14.37 7.25 11.56
N ALA A 10 13.68 8.21 12.16
CA ALA A 10 13.95 8.60 13.54
C ALA A 10 13.57 7.52 14.56
N ALA A 11 12.54 6.71 14.27
CA ALA A 11 11.97 5.72 15.18
C ALA A 11 12.79 4.43 15.22
N PHE A 12 13.29 3.94 14.08
CA PHE A 12 14.02 2.67 14.00
C PHE A 12 15.52 2.89 13.86
N ARG A 13 16.29 2.41 14.84
CA ARG A 13 17.76 2.55 14.86
C ARG A 13 18.44 1.22 15.13
N ILE A 14 19.45 0.92 14.33
CA ILE A 14 20.31 -0.24 14.52
C ILE A 14 21.25 0.06 15.70
N GLU A 15 21.32 -0.89 16.63
CA GLU A 15 22.29 -0.87 17.73
C GLU A 15 23.55 -1.62 17.33
N SER A 16 23.40 -2.83 16.78
CA SER A 16 24.52 -3.66 16.34
C SER A 16 24.08 -4.64 15.26
N VAL A 17 25.07 -5.18 14.55
CA VAL A 17 24.90 -6.16 13.47
C VAL A 17 25.86 -7.32 13.70
N ALA A 18 25.41 -8.53 13.42
CA ALA A 18 26.23 -9.74 13.46
C ALA A 18 26.04 -10.53 12.16
N VAL A 19 27.15 -10.94 11.55
CA VAL A 19 27.13 -11.78 10.35
C VAL A 19 26.94 -13.23 10.76
N THR A 20 26.06 -13.94 10.07
CA THR A 20 25.89 -15.38 10.17
C THR A 20 26.27 -16.04 8.84
N ASN A 21 26.26 -17.37 8.79
CA ASN A 21 26.62 -18.11 7.56
C ASN A 21 25.71 -17.82 6.36
N ASN A 22 24.49 -17.33 6.57
CA ASN A 22 23.48 -17.17 5.53
C ASN A 22 22.74 -15.83 5.59
N GLY A 23 23.21 -14.86 6.37
CA GLY A 23 22.49 -13.62 6.61
C GLY A 23 23.16 -12.66 7.58
N VAL A 24 22.39 -11.63 7.92
CA VAL A 24 22.75 -10.61 8.90
C VAL A 24 21.68 -10.58 9.99
N GLN A 25 22.13 -10.72 11.22
CA GLN A 25 21.33 -10.45 12.40
C GLN A 25 21.47 -8.98 12.80
N VAL A 26 20.34 -8.30 12.99
CA VAL A 26 20.27 -6.89 13.38
C VAL A 26 19.65 -6.82 14.77
N THR A 27 20.37 -6.19 15.69
CA THR A 27 19.86 -5.81 17.01
C THR A 27 19.49 -4.33 16.98
N TRP A 28 18.28 -4.03 17.40
CA TRP A 28 17.71 -2.69 17.35
C TRP A 28 17.78 -2.02 18.72
N LYS A 29 17.80 -0.68 18.76
CA LYS A 29 17.82 0.07 20.02
C LYS A 29 16.57 -0.09 20.89
N ASP A 30 15.48 -0.61 20.32
CA ASP A 30 14.25 -0.97 21.05
C ASP A 30 14.32 -2.38 21.68
N GLY A 31 15.46 -3.08 21.56
CA GLY A 31 15.67 -4.43 22.05
C GLY A 31 15.10 -5.53 21.15
N HIS A 32 14.48 -5.19 20.01
CA HIS A 32 14.06 -6.18 19.04
C HIS A 32 15.28 -6.79 18.33
N HIS A 33 15.07 -7.97 17.73
CA HIS A 33 16.05 -8.62 16.86
C HIS A 33 15.39 -9.02 15.55
N SER A 34 16.07 -8.75 14.45
CA SER A 34 15.66 -9.17 13.12
C SER A 34 16.77 -9.97 12.46
N PHE A 35 16.38 -10.86 11.56
CA PHE A 35 17.32 -11.62 10.74
C PHE A 35 16.94 -11.45 9.26
N TYR A 36 17.94 -11.18 8.44
CA TYR A 36 17.79 -10.99 7.00
C TYR A 36 18.74 -11.92 6.25
N HIS A 37 18.19 -12.77 5.38
CA HIS A 37 19.00 -13.67 4.55
C HIS A 37 19.82 -12.89 3.52
N ASN A 38 21.05 -13.34 3.26
CA ASN A 38 21.95 -12.72 2.28
C ASN A 38 21.33 -12.67 0.88
N LEU A 39 20.66 -13.75 0.46
CA LEU A 39 19.99 -13.80 -0.84
C LEU A 39 18.91 -12.71 -0.96
N TRP A 40 18.10 -12.52 0.09
CA TRP A 40 17.07 -11.49 0.11
C TRP A 40 17.65 -10.08 0.16
N LEU A 41 18.67 -9.84 0.97
CA LEU A 41 19.36 -8.54 1.02
C LEU A 41 19.95 -8.18 -0.34
N ARG A 42 20.63 -9.12 -1.01
CA ARG A 42 21.20 -8.89 -2.35
C ARG A 42 20.12 -8.64 -3.40
N ASP A 43 19.01 -9.39 -3.33
CA ASP A 43 17.85 -9.23 -4.21
C ASP A 43 17.16 -7.87 -4.00
N ALA A 44 17.21 -7.32 -2.80
CA ALA A 44 16.66 -6.00 -2.48
C ALA A 44 17.66 -4.84 -2.62
N CYS A 45 18.78 -5.02 -3.32
CA CYS A 45 19.80 -3.98 -3.44
C CYS A 45 19.27 -2.71 -4.13
N HIS A 46 19.48 -1.55 -3.50
CA HIS A 46 19.08 -0.23 -4.03
C HIS A 46 20.27 0.61 -4.54
N CYS A 47 21.40 -0.02 -4.91
CA CYS A 47 22.50 0.69 -5.55
C CYS A 47 22.09 1.15 -6.98
N PRO A 48 22.78 2.15 -7.57
CA PRO A 48 22.43 2.67 -8.89
C PRO A 48 22.45 1.61 -10.02
N GLU A 49 23.24 0.56 -9.89
CA GLU A 49 23.27 -0.55 -10.85
C GLU A 49 22.01 -1.42 -10.76
N CYS A 50 21.51 -1.64 -9.54
CA CYS A 50 20.41 -2.56 -9.27
C CYS A 50 19.02 -1.91 -9.27
N PHE A 51 18.93 -0.60 -9.00
CA PHE A 51 17.65 0.07 -8.75
C PHE A 51 17.61 1.48 -9.36
N GLN A 52 16.56 1.72 -10.14
CA GLN A 52 16.29 3.01 -10.74
C GLN A 52 15.39 3.84 -9.82
N ARG A 53 15.98 4.85 -9.17
CA ARG A 53 15.30 5.65 -8.14
C ARG A 53 14.13 6.48 -8.65
N ASP A 54 14.18 6.94 -9.90
CA ASP A 54 13.14 7.79 -10.48
C ASP A 54 11.85 7.03 -10.79
N THR A 55 11.98 5.74 -11.13
CA THR A 55 10.86 4.85 -11.47
C THR A 55 10.49 3.90 -10.34
N LEU A 56 11.30 3.85 -9.27
CA LEU A 56 11.18 2.93 -8.15
C LEU A 56 11.16 1.45 -8.57
N SER A 57 11.95 1.11 -9.59
CA SER A 57 12.02 -0.23 -10.17
C SER A 57 13.41 -0.82 -10.11
N LEU A 58 13.51 -2.14 -10.10
CA LEU A 58 14.77 -2.82 -10.39
C LEU A 58 15.24 -2.42 -11.79
N ASN A 59 16.54 -2.17 -11.93
CA ASN A 59 17.13 -1.95 -13.23
C ASN A 59 17.25 -3.30 -13.92
N SER A 60 16.52 -3.56 -15.00
CA SER A 60 16.55 -4.84 -15.72
C SER A 60 17.14 -4.71 -17.13
N SER A 61 17.97 -3.68 -17.35
CA SER A 61 18.61 -3.45 -18.65
C SER A 61 19.52 -4.63 -19.02
N GLU A 62 19.54 -5.02 -20.29
CA GLU A 62 20.30 -6.18 -20.76
C GLU A 62 21.79 -6.05 -20.42
N GLY A 63 22.30 -6.97 -19.60
CA GLY A 63 23.74 -7.09 -19.29
C GLY A 63 24.26 -6.23 -18.14
N GLU A 64 23.51 -5.21 -17.69
CA GLU A 64 23.95 -4.25 -16.66
C GLU A 64 22.91 -4.05 -15.53
N GLY A 65 21.84 -4.84 -15.54
CA GLY A 65 20.77 -4.78 -14.55
C GLY A 65 20.79 -5.89 -13.49
N HIS A 66 19.95 -5.70 -12.49
CA HIS A 66 19.50 -6.71 -11.55
C HIS A 66 18.62 -7.75 -12.26
N ASP A 67 19.24 -8.88 -12.59
CA ASP A 67 18.58 -10.08 -13.13
C ASP A 67 18.69 -11.21 -12.08
N PRO A 68 17.58 -11.65 -11.47
CA PRO A 68 17.58 -12.73 -10.49
C PRO A 68 18.21 -14.03 -11.00
N LEU A 69 18.23 -14.28 -12.32
CA LEU A 69 18.85 -15.46 -12.92
C LEU A 69 20.37 -15.33 -13.08
N LYS A 70 20.91 -14.12 -13.00
CA LYS A 70 22.36 -13.84 -13.06
C LYS A 70 22.97 -13.54 -11.70
N MET A 71 22.14 -13.37 -10.67
CA MET A 71 22.60 -13.19 -9.30
C MET A 71 23.30 -14.44 -8.75
N PRO A 72 24.28 -14.26 -7.85
CA PRO A 72 24.88 -15.38 -7.12
C PRO A 72 23.81 -16.14 -6.33
N LEU A 73 23.77 -17.47 -6.48
CA LEU A 73 22.83 -18.33 -5.74
C LEU A 73 23.10 -18.34 -4.21
N ASN A 74 24.33 -18.02 -3.81
CA ASN A 74 24.73 -17.92 -2.41
C ASN A 74 25.59 -16.66 -2.20
N PRO A 75 24.99 -15.46 -2.14
CA PRO A 75 25.72 -14.23 -1.89
C PRO A 75 26.42 -14.29 -0.54
N ILE A 76 27.70 -13.93 -0.52
CA ILE A 76 28.51 -13.88 0.70
C ILE A 76 28.83 -12.43 1.03
N THR A 77 28.74 -12.10 2.31
CA THR A 77 29.11 -10.78 2.81
C THR A 77 30.60 -10.76 3.12
N GLU A 78 31.34 -9.83 2.52
CA GLU A 78 32.74 -9.58 2.84
C GLU A 78 32.86 -8.65 4.06
N ALA A 79 32.03 -7.60 4.11
CA ALA A 79 31.96 -6.70 5.24
C ALA A 79 30.51 -6.28 5.49
N VAL A 80 30.14 -6.18 6.77
CA VAL A 80 28.85 -5.68 7.22
C VAL A 80 29.09 -4.72 8.37
N LYS A 81 28.53 -3.52 8.27
CA LYS A 81 28.67 -2.47 9.29
C LYS A 81 27.43 -1.59 9.35
N VAL A 82 27.36 -0.79 10.40
CA VAL A 82 26.45 0.35 10.46
C VAL A 82 27.23 1.59 10.01
N ASP A 83 26.72 2.30 9.00
CA ASP A 83 27.37 3.51 8.50
C ASP A 83 27.18 4.71 9.46
N ARG A 84 27.75 5.86 9.09
CA ARG A 84 27.65 7.09 9.90
C ARG A 84 26.23 7.66 9.98
N GLU A 85 25.36 7.31 9.04
CA GLU A 85 23.96 7.73 9.01
C GLU A 85 23.03 6.73 9.73
N GLY A 86 23.59 5.62 10.23
CA GLY A 86 22.87 4.57 10.93
C GLY A 86 22.27 3.51 10.01
N ASN A 87 22.61 3.50 8.71
CA ASN A 87 22.13 2.50 7.76
C ASN A 87 22.93 1.20 7.88
N LEU A 88 22.34 0.09 7.44
CA LEU A 88 23.07 -1.16 7.24
C LEU A 88 23.85 -1.07 5.93
N ASP A 89 25.17 -1.21 6.00
CA ASP A 89 26.10 -1.12 4.88
C ASP A 89 26.77 -2.50 4.70
N ILE A 90 26.62 -3.07 3.49
CA ILE A 90 27.09 -4.40 3.12
C ILE A 90 27.95 -4.32 1.88
N VAL A 91 29.17 -4.85 1.98
CA VAL A 91 30.03 -5.15 0.84
C VAL A 91 29.95 -6.64 0.55
N TRP A 92 29.60 -6.99 -0.68
CA TRP A 92 29.48 -8.37 -1.14
C TRP A 92 30.82 -8.88 -1.66
N GLY A 93 31.09 -10.16 -1.41
CA GLY A 93 32.26 -10.87 -1.89
C GLY A 93 31.91 -11.97 -2.89
N GLY A 94 32.86 -12.88 -3.11
CA GLY A 94 32.63 -14.09 -3.89
C GLY A 94 32.54 -13.83 -5.38
N GLN A 95 31.36 -14.08 -5.98
CA GLN A 95 31.12 -13.95 -7.42
C GLN A 95 30.86 -12.50 -7.87
N GLU A 96 30.62 -11.58 -6.93
CA GLU A 96 30.40 -10.15 -7.19
C GLU A 96 31.23 -9.29 -6.22
N PRO A 97 32.56 -9.44 -6.20
CA PRO A 97 33.41 -8.74 -5.24
C PRO A 97 33.31 -7.22 -5.42
N GLY A 98 33.10 -6.52 -4.32
CA GLY A 98 33.01 -5.05 -4.30
C GLY A 98 31.63 -4.49 -4.59
N HIS A 99 30.62 -5.32 -4.93
CA HIS A 99 29.24 -4.85 -5.00
C HIS A 99 28.81 -4.33 -3.62
N HIS A 100 28.09 -3.20 -3.59
CA HIS A 100 27.81 -2.47 -2.35
C HIS A 100 26.31 -2.19 -2.22
N SER A 101 25.74 -2.53 -1.07
CA SER A 101 24.32 -2.29 -0.77
C SER A 101 24.19 -1.54 0.55
N VAL A 102 23.32 -0.53 0.57
CA VAL A 102 23.00 0.27 1.75
C VAL A 102 21.49 0.24 1.99
N PHE A 103 21.07 -0.12 3.20
CA PHE A 103 19.67 -0.26 3.57
C PHE A 103 19.28 0.69 4.70
N ASP A 104 18.22 1.45 4.48
CA ASP A 104 17.63 2.31 5.52
C ASP A 104 17.04 1.45 6.66
N PRO A 105 17.27 1.81 7.93
CA PRO A 105 16.74 1.06 9.08
C PRO A 105 15.21 0.92 9.09
N SER A 106 14.48 1.95 8.67
CA SER A 106 13.01 1.89 8.62
C SER A 106 12.55 0.92 7.55
N TRP A 107 13.22 0.94 6.40
CA TRP A 107 12.93 0.02 5.31
C TRP A 107 13.19 -1.43 5.73
N LEU A 108 14.35 -1.70 6.36
CA LEU A 108 14.64 -3.02 6.92
C LEU A 108 13.57 -3.45 7.90
N ARG A 109 13.20 -2.57 8.85
CA ARG A 109 12.23 -2.91 9.88
C ARG A 109 10.90 -3.32 9.27
N VAL A 110 10.38 -2.55 8.30
CA VAL A 110 9.13 -2.85 7.58
C VAL A 110 9.15 -4.21 6.86
N HIS A 111 10.33 -4.74 6.53
CA HIS A 111 10.51 -6.05 5.90
C HIS A 111 10.92 -7.15 6.90
N CYS A 112 10.90 -6.87 8.20
CA CYS A 112 11.17 -7.87 9.21
C CYS A 112 10.06 -8.93 9.23
N GLN A 113 10.40 -10.16 8.86
CA GLN A 113 9.45 -11.27 8.82
C GLN A 113 8.91 -11.66 10.21
N THR A 114 9.65 -11.33 11.27
CA THR A 114 9.33 -11.71 12.65
C THR A 114 8.66 -10.60 13.45
N ASP A 115 8.54 -9.38 12.90
CA ASP A 115 7.90 -8.28 13.61
C ASP A 115 6.37 -8.43 13.59
N PRO A 116 5.72 -8.66 14.74
CA PRO A 116 4.28 -8.82 14.81
C PRO A 116 3.52 -7.55 14.45
N ALA A 117 4.12 -6.36 14.68
CA ALA A 117 3.46 -5.08 14.42
C ALA A 117 3.17 -4.87 12.93
N LEU A 118 4.02 -5.41 12.06
CA LEU A 118 3.87 -5.30 10.59
C LEU A 118 2.92 -6.34 10.00
N LYS A 119 2.63 -7.41 10.75
CA LYS A 119 1.61 -8.40 10.38
C LYS A 119 0.20 -8.01 10.80
N GLN A 120 0.04 -6.93 11.56
CA GLN A 120 -1.27 -6.43 11.95
C GLN A 120 -1.94 -5.74 10.76
N ARG A 121 -2.63 -6.53 9.93
CA ARG A 121 -3.70 -5.98 9.11
C ARG A 121 -4.71 -5.33 10.06
N ARG A 122 -5.09 -4.08 9.78
CA ARG A 122 -6.22 -3.46 10.46
C ARG A 122 -7.41 -4.40 10.36
N LYS A 123 -7.94 -4.80 11.51
CA LYS A 123 -9.16 -5.60 11.57
C LYS A 123 -10.34 -4.63 11.48
N PRO A 124 -11.28 -4.86 10.56
CA PRO A 124 -12.49 -4.06 10.54
C PRO A 124 -13.27 -4.27 11.84
N GLN A 125 -13.96 -3.23 12.28
CA GLN A 125 -14.92 -3.32 13.37
C GLN A 125 -16.20 -3.97 12.83
N LEU A 126 -16.59 -5.11 13.40
CA LEU A 126 -17.87 -5.72 13.12
C LEU A 126 -18.98 -4.96 13.84
N TRP A 127 -20.13 -4.80 13.20
CA TRP A 127 -21.24 -4.03 13.73
C TRP A 127 -22.61 -4.58 13.30
N ASP A 128 -23.63 -4.13 14.01
CA ASP A 128 -25.05 -4.37 13.72
C ASP A 128 -25.82 -3.02 13.73
N SER A 129 -27.14 -3.07 13.89
CA SER A 129 -28.00 -1.89 13.88
C SER A 129 -27.70 -0.86 14.98
N SER A 130 -26.87 -1.17 15.98
CA SER A 130 -26.50 -0.22 17.03
C SER A 130 -25.39 0.76 16.61
N VAL A 131 -24.79 0.61 15.43
CA VAL A 131 -23.66 1.45 15.01
C VAL A 131 -24.09 2.87 14.67
N SER A 132 -23.28 3.85 15.11
CA SER A 132 -23.37 5.21 14.60
C SER A 132 -22.48 5.33 13.35
N ILE A 133 -23.09 5.54 12.20
CA ILE A 133 -22.35 5.74 10.94
C ILE A 133 -21.66 7.11 10.98
N PRO A 134 -20.36 7.22 10.67
CA PRO A 134 -19.67 8.51 10.63
C PRO A 134 -20.15 9.38 9.47
N HIS A 135 -20.23 10.69 9.71
CA HIS A 135 -20.55 11.71 8.72
C HIS A 135 -19.35 12.59 8.44
N PHE A 136 -19.18 13.01 7.19
CA PHE A 136 -18.16 13.95 6.75
C PHE A 136 -18.77 14.99 5.81
N ASP A 137 -18.27 16.23 5.86
CA ASP A 137 -18.71 17.28 4.94
C ASP A 137 -17.95 17.20 3.60
N TYR A 138 -18.69 17.30 2.49
CA TYR A 138 -18.11 17.30 1.15
C TYR A 138 -17.05 18.40 0.96
N HIS A 139 -17.31 19.63 1.38
CA HIS A 139 -16.41 20.75 1.14
C HIS A 139 -15.11 20.63 1.97
N GLU A 140 -15.20 20.06 3.17
CA GLU A 140 -14.02 19.75 3.98
C GLU A 140 -13.18 18.65 3.34
N VAL A 141 -13.79 17.52 2.96
CA VAL A 141 -13.09 16.38 2.33
C VAL A 141 -12.40 16.79 1.02
N MET A 142 -13.06 17.63 0.22
CA MET A 142 -12.50 18.09 -1.05
C MET A 142 -11.31 19.05 -0.86
N LYS A 143 -11.20 19.72 0.29
CA LYS A 143 -10.18 20.76 0.55
C LYS A 143 -9.03 20.29 1.43
N ASP A 144 -9.29 19.41 2.40
CA ASP A 144 -8.34 19.03 3.46
C ASP A 144 -7.94 17.55 3.36
N ASP A 145 -6.64 17.30 3.22
CA ASP A 145 -6.06 15.95 3.21
C ASP A 145 -6.31 15.20 4.53
N TRP A 146 -6.40 15.91 5.67
CA TRP A 146 -6.70 15.28 6.94
C TRP A 146 -8.15 14.79 7.03
N ALA A 147 -9.11 15.59 6.53
CA ALA A 147 -10.51 15.18 6.44
C ALA A 147 -10.67 13.95 5.51
N LEU A 148 -9.99 13.96 4.36
CA LEU A 148 -9.93 12.81 3.45
C LEU A 148 -9.32 11.57 4.13
N LEU A 149 -8.20 11.73 4.85
CA LEU A 149 -7.56 10.63 5.56
C LEU A 149 -8.50 10.02 6.60
N LEU A 150 -9.16 10.85 7.42
CA LEU A 150 -10.12 10.39 8.43
C LEU A 150 -11.32 9.66 7.82
N TRP A 151 -11.82 10.15 6.68
CA TRP A 151 -12.86 9.45 5.92
C TRP A 151 -12.39 8.06 5.48
N LEU A 152 -11.25 7.97 4.80
CA LEU A 152 -10.70 6.69 4.32
C LEU A 152 -10.38 5.73 5.47
N ASP A 153 -9.89 6.25 6.59
CA ASP A 153 -9.65 5.52 7.84
C ASP A 153 -10.93 4.85 8.34
N LYS A 154 -12.03 5.62 8.41
CA LYS A 154 -13.34 5.12 8.83
C LYS A 154 -13.99 4.18 7.82
N MET A 155 -13.76 4.38 6.53
CA MET A 155 -14.18 3.41 5.51
C MET A 155 -13.46 2.07 5.67
N LEU A 156 -12.16 2.06 5.98
CA LEU A 156 -11.43 0.81 6.24
C LEU A 156 -11.81 0.14 7.57
N GLU A 157 -12.20 0.93 8.57
CA GLU A 157 -12.62 0.46 9.89
C GLU A 157 -14.04 -0.12 9.88
N LEU A 158 -15.01 0.62 9.34
CA LEU A 158 -16.44 0.29 9.42
C LEU A 158 -17.03 -0.22 8.11
N GLY A 159 -16.38 0.03 6.97
CA GLY A 159 -16.92 -0.31 5.64
C GLY A 159 -18.03 0.64 5.15
N VAL A 160 -18.41 1.66 5.92
CA VAL A 160 -19.47 2.62 5.56
C VAL A 160 -19.26 3.97 6.24
N VAL A 161 -19.55 5.05 5.50
CA VAL A 161 -19.69 6.42 6.01
C VAL A 161 -20.80 7.14 5.22
N ILE A 162 -21.19 8.34 5.67
CA ILE A 162 -22.06 9.26 4.94
C ILE A 162 -21.27 10.54 4.62
N ILE A 163 -21.35 11.01 3.38
CA ILE A 163 -20.82 12.31 2.97
C ILE A 163 -21.99 13.28 2.81
N ASP A 164 -22.05 14.28 3.66
CA ASP A 164 -23.08 15.32 3.66
C ASP A 164 -22.72 16.45 2.69
N ASN A 165 -23.73 17.25 2.32
CA ASN A 165 -23.59 18.47 1.54
C ASN A 165 -22.94 18.30 0.15
N VAL A 166 -22.97 17.09 -0.42
CA VAL A 166 -22.55 16.86 -1.81
C VAL A 166 -23.50 17.64 -2.74
N PRO A 167 -22.98 18.55 -3.60
CA PRO A 167 -23.81 19.23 -4.58
C PRO A 167 -24.51 18.23 -5.51
N LYS A 168 -25.78 18.48 -5.81
CA LYS A 168 -26.66 17.56 -6.55
C LYS A 168 -26.43 17.62 -8.07
N ASN A 169 -25.19 17.40 -8.49
CA ASN A 169 -24.78 17.35 -9.89
C ASN A 169 -23.75 16.23 -10.11
N ARG A 170 -23.56 15.85 -11.38
CA ARG A 170 -22.71 14.71 -11.74
C ARG A 170 -21.23 15.02 -11.50
N GLU A 171 -20.85 16.26 -11.73
CA GLU A 171 -19.47 16.75 -11.68
C GLU A 171 -18.92 16.68 -10.26
N SER A 172 -19.71 17.07 -9.26
CA SER A 172 -19.35 17.03 -7.85
C SER A 172 -19.22 15.59 -7.33
N PHE A 173 -20.08 14.68 -7.78
CA PHE A 173 -19.95 13.26 -7.47
C PHE A 173 -18.70 12.66 -8.10
N GLN A 174 -18.45 12.95 -9.38
CA GLN A 174 -17.24 12.51 -10.08
C GLN A 174 -15.97 13.01 -9.38
N ALA A 175 -15.92 14.30 -9.04
CA ALA A 175 -14.79 14.90 -8.34
C ALA A 175 -14.52 14.24 -6.97
N LEU A 176 -15.56 13.82 -6.25
CA LEU A 176 -15.40 13.10 -4.98
C LEU A 176 -14.73 11.74 -5.17
N ILE A 177 -15.12 10.99 -6.21
CA ILE A 177 -14.50 9.68 -6.50
C ILE A 177 -13.06 9.85 -6.96
N GLU A 178 -12.83 10.79 -7.88
CA GLU A 178 -11.49 11.11 -8.42
C GLU A 178 -10.54 11.67 -7.36
N ARG A 179 -11.07 12.21 -6.27
CA ARG A 179 -10.28 12.63 -5.10
C ARG A 179 -9.59 11.45 -4.41
N ILE A 180 -10.19 10.26 -4.45
CA ILE A 180 -9.61 9.02 -3.89
C ILE A 180 -8.77 8.30 -4.95
N GLY A 181 -9.30 8.16 -6.16
CA GLY A 181 -8.65 7.42 -7.22
C GLY A 181 -9.46 7.39 -8.52
N PRO A 182 -8.94 6.72 -9.57
CA PRO A 182 -9.61 6.67 -10.85
C PRO A 182 -10.93 5.90 -10.76
N ILE A 183 -11.94 6.37 -11.49
CA ILE A 183 -13.21 5.66 -11.61
C ILE A 183 -12.98 4.35 -12.36
N GLN A 184 -13.39 3.23 -11.77
CA GLN A 184 -13.34 1.94 -12.43
C GLN A 184 -14.31 1.92 -13.63
N GLU A 185 -13.77 1.75 -14.84
CA GLU A 185 -14.60 1.57 -16.02
C GLU A 185 -15.41 0.27 -15.94
N ARG A 186 -16.65 0.31 -16.41
CA ARG A 186 -17.59 -0.80 -16.38
C ARG A 186 -18.11 -1.08 -17.78
N TYR A 187 -18.64 -2.29 -17.99
CA TYR A 187 -19.33 -2.65 -19.23
C TYR A 187 -20.64 -1.86 -19.44
N HIS A 188 -21.14 -1.17 -18.40
CA HIS A 188 -22.25 -0.26 -18.54
C HIS A 188 -21.84 0.97 -19.38
N PRO A 189 -22.70 1.50 -20.27
CA PRO A 189 -22.36 2.62 -21.16
C PRO A 189 -22.00 3.94 -20.45
N THR A 190 -22.17 4.01 -19.13
CA THR A 190 -21.77 5.15 -18.31
C THR A 190 -21.00 4.66 -17.09
N HIS A 191 -19.91 5.36 -16.76
CA HIS A 191 -19.13 5.11 -15.53
C HIS A 191 -19.88 5.54 -14.25
N ILE A 192 -20.83 6.48 -14.40
CA ILE A 192 -21.74 6.94 -13.36
C ILE A 192 -23.14 6.45 -13.69
N PHE A 193 -23.76 5.76 -12.74
CA PHE A 193 -25.07 5.15 -12.90
C PHE A 193 -26.15 6.08 -12.35
N THR A 194 -27.08 6.50 -13.19
CA THR A 194 -28.22 7.33 -12.78
C THR A 194 -29.44 6.44 -12.57
N LEU A 195 -29.87 6.29 -11.32
CA LEU A 195 -31.09 5.58 -10.97
C LEU A 195 -32.31 6.50 -11.13
N ASP A 196 -33.01 6.34 -12.24
CA ASP A 196 -34.31 6.97 -12.48
C ASP A 196 -35.42 5.92 -12.42
N THR A 197 -36.13 5.84 -11.30
CA THR A 197 -37.24 4.90 -11.10
C THR A 197 -38.48 5.23 -11.94
N ALA A 198 -38.55 6.43 -12.55
CA ALA A 198 -39.60 6.77 -13.51
C ALA A 198 -39.32 6.20 -14.91
N ASN A 199 -38.09 5.77 -15.19
CA ASN A 199 -37.69 5.19 -16.47
C ASN A 199 -38.20 3.75 -16.61
N LYS A 200 -39.39 3.60 -17.21
CA LYS A 200 -40.05 2.30 -17.43
C LYS A 200 -39.22 1.34 -18.29
N LEU A 201 -38.44 1.85 -19.25
CA LEU A 201 -37.59 1.00 -20.09
C LEU A 201 -36.46 0.38 -19.27
N ALA A 202 -35.77 1.19 -18.46
CA ALA A 202 -34.73 0.70 -17.56
C ALA A 202 -35.29 -0.26 -16.51
N GLY A 203 -36.51 0.01 -16.00
CA GLY A 203 -37.24 -0.87 -15.08
C GLY A 203 -37.52 -2.27 -15.63
N ASN A 204 -37.66 -2.42 -16.96
CA ASN A 204 -37.83 -3.74 -17.58
C ASN A 204 -36.51 -4.52 -17.72
N ILE A 205 -35.36 -3.84 -17.66
CA ILE A 205 -34.04 -4.43 -17.86
C ILE A 205 -33.41 -4.82 -16.52
N HIS A 206 -33.55 -3.99 -15.48
CA HIS A 206 -32.86 -4.22 -14.21
C HIS A 206 -33.72 -3.81 -13.00
N HIS A 207 -33.74 -4.68 -11.98
CA HIS A 207 -34.58 -4.51 -10.79
C HIS A 207 -34.30 -3.22 -10.01
N ALA A 208 -33.07 -2.71 -10.05
CA ALA A 208 -32.72 -1.45 -9.39
C ALA A 208 -33.50 -0.21 -9.92
N TYR A 209 -34.08 -0.28 -11.12
CA TYR A 209 -34.91 0.78 -11.69
C TYR A 209 -36.41 0.61 -11.42
N GLN A 210 -36.83 -0.48 -10.76
CA GLN A 210 -38.26 -0.77 -10.56
C GLN A 210 -38.81 0.00 -9.35
N TYR A 211 -39.68 0.97 -9.62
CA TYR A 211 -40.41 1.72 -8.60
C TYR A 211 -41.23 0.77 -7.69
N MET A 212 -41.10 0.95 -6.36
CA MET A 212 -41.77 0.16 -5.30
C MET A 212 -41.41 -1.33 -5.19
N LYS A 213 -40.38 -1.82 -5.89
CA LYS A 213 -39.81 -3.13 -5.55
C LYS A 213 -38.65 -2.97 -4.59
N ARG A 214 -38.76 -3.64 -3.44
CA ARG A 214 -37.65 -3.75 -2.49
C ARG A 214 -36.55 -4.59 -3.12
N LEU A 215 -35.31 -4.10 -3.01
CA LEU A 215 -34.12 -4.92 -3.21
C LEU A 215 -33.75 -5.54 -1.86
N ASP A 216 -33.53 -6.85 -1.85
CA ASP A 216 -32.96 -7.52 -0.70
C ASP A 216 -31.47 -7.17 -0.55
N ASN A 217 -30.88 -7.50 0.59
CA ASN A 217 -29.45 -7.25 0.81
C ASN A 217 -28.62 -8.01 -0.24
N HIS A 218 -27.75 -7.28 -0.95
CA HIS A 218 -26.92 -7.81 -2.01
C HIS A 218 -25.61 -7.02 -2.13
N THR A 219 -24.68 -7.54 -2.93
CA THR A 219 -23.48 -6.83 -3.38
C THR A 219 -23.60 -6.58 -4.88
N ASP A 220 -23.20 -5.41 -5.33
CA ASP A 220 -23.28 -5.04 -6.74
C ASP A 220 -22.30 -5.84 -7.61
N HIS A 221 -22.74 -6.12 -8.85
CA HIS A 221 -21.89 -6.66 -9.92
C HIS A 221 -21.10 -7.95 -9.58
N VAL A 222 -21.72 -8.89 -8.87
CA VAL A 222 -21.14 -10.23 -8.59
C VAL A 222 -20.78 -11.04 -9.85
N SER A 223 -21.28 -10.65 -11.02
CA SER A 223 -20.93 -11.25 -12.31
C SER A 223 -19.55 -10.83 -12.83
N TYR A 224 -18.91 -9.82 -12.24
CA TYR A 224 -17.59 -9.34 -12.67
C TYR A 224 -16.50 -10.17 -11.97
N ASN A 225 -15.42 -10.51 -12.70
CA ASN A 225 -14.26 -11.18 -12.11
C ASN A 225 -13.58 -10.33 -11.01
N VAL A 226 -13.67 -9.00 -11.14
CA VAL A 226 -13.25 -8.03 -10.12
C VAL A 226 -14.40 -7.04 -9.90
N PRO A 227 -15.32 -7.32 -8.96
CA PRO A 227 -16.40 -6.41 -8.63
C PRO A 227 -15.85 -5.08 -8.08
N PRO A 228 -16.59 -3.97 -8.26
CA PRO A 228 -16.27 -2.70 -7.62
C PRO A 228 -16.13 -2.87 -6.11
N ARG A 229 -15.13 -2.23 -5.52
CA ARG A 229 -14.81 -2.34 -4.08
C ARG A 229 -15.12 -1.08 -3.27
N LEU A 230 -15.42 0.01 -3.98
CA LEU A 230 -15.91 1.29 -3.48
C LEU A 230 -16.71 1.98 -4.60
#